data_AF-A0A7M5WT19-F1
#
_entry.id   AF-A0A7M5WT19-F1
#
_cell.length_a   1.000
_cell.length_b   1.000
_cell.length_c   1.000
_cell.angle_alpha   90.00
_cell.angle_beta   90.00
_cell.angle_gamma   90.00
#
_symmetry.space_group_name_H-M   'P 1'
#
loop_
_entity.id
_entity.type
_entity.pdbx_description
1 polymer ?
#
loop_
_entity_poly.entity_id
_entity_poly.type
_entity_poly.pdbx_seq_one_letter_code
_entity_poly.pdbx_strand_id
1 'polypeptide(L)'
;RCHKVREINPYCRDNLTVAFKNVIPYCYTKKEGNENEAYGILKGLIKTIFDTCCLGCYGIKYTEITDLENQLLHNQDLLSTYDLVLPVRNKPDSQTYNTKAYTELLQIHKILSYSQIHRMRADTLLKVLMRASVEYYPLFAVGIVMAFCAGAIVWLLEFWNNKEQFPRQIVQGIIEGWWWAYISMTTVGYGDKTPKSIPARLIAVVWILFGITLFNMYTASLTSIVTTTMAFGHNGDFQANKILGHLSGTDIFESGDDVIHKEYETFEQLTKAFRKDQINILAMEEHASFYYYNSTSPRLEGAVVVQKMEDHFSSKGLGVVSKHKRLLEMLRSFVEANEDLSLSIAKRTGKMELTKDEIFEMGHVHADEFQFEIPFPDSPRLILITVAGTLFVVFVCILIAMFVRKAQEKREERKCLIASQSYKMTE
;
A
#
# COMPACT_ATOMS: atom_id res chain seq x y z
N ARG A 1 50.68 12.67 25.70
CA ARG A 1 49.32 12.07 25.82
C ARG A 1 49.05 11.14 24.63
N CYS A 2 49.15 11.63 23.39
CA CYS A 2 48.92 10.81 22.19
C CYS A 2 49.87 9.61 22.03
N HIS A 3 51.13 9.70 22.47
CA HIS A 3 52.06 8.56 22.47
C HIS A 3 51.53 7.36 23.27
N LYS A 4 50.99 7.59 24.48
CA LYS A 4 50.40 6.53 25.32
C LYS A 4 49.12 5.94 24.71
N VAL A 5 48.31 6.76 24.06
CA VAL A 5 47.13 6.29 23.32
C VAL A 5 47.56 5.38 22.16
N ARG A 6 48.69 5.67 21.51
CA ARG A 6 49.24 4.84 20.41
C ARG A 6 49.92 3.56 20.89
N GLU A 7 50.46 3.53 22.10
CA GLU A 7 50.92 2.29 22.73
C GLU A 7 49.74 1.33 22.99
N ILE A 8 48.59 1.88 23.37
CA ILE A 8 47.36 1.11 23.66
C ILE A 8 46.63 0.75 22.35
N ASN A 9 46.56 1.70 21.42
CA ASN A 9 45.91 1.55 20.12
C ASN A 9 46.89 1.94 18.99
N PRO A 10 47.69 1.00 18.49
CA PRO A 10 48.72 1.26 17.47
C PRO A 10 48.14 1.63 16.10
N TYR A 11 46.82 1.64 15.94
CA TYR A 11 46.13 2.00 14.70
C TYR A 11 45.95 3.51 14.55
N CYS A 12 46.09 4.27 15.64
CA CYS A 12 45.95 5.72 15.65
C CYS A 12 47.19 6.39 15.03
N ARG A 13 47.01 7.02 13.85
CA ARG A 13 48.08 7.73 13.13
C ARG A 13 47.97 9.24 13.23
N ASP A 14 49.10 9.93 13.09
CA ASP A 14 49.14 11.39 12.98
C ASP A 14 48.35 11.89 11.76
N ASN A 15 48.55 11.25 10.60
CA ASN A 15 47.87 11.59 9.35
C ASN A 15 47.41 10.31 8.64
N LEU A 16 46.11 10.19 8.42
CA LEU A 16 45.45 9.15 7.65
C LEU A 16 44.96 9.78 6.34
N THR A 17 45.27 9.16 5.21
CA THR A 17 44.79 9.63 3.90
C THR A 17 43.60 8.79 3.43
N VAL A 18 42.52 9.47 3.03
CA VAL A 18 41.26 8.84 2.62
C VAL A 18 40.92 9.30 1.20
N ALA A 19 40.85 8.35 0.28
CA ALA A 19 40.28 8.57 -1.03
C ALA A 19 38.77 8.36 -0.97
N PHE A 20 37.99 9.29 -1.53
CA PHE A 20 36.55 9.10 -1.60
C PHE A 20 35.89 9.49 -2.93
N LYS A 21 34.81 8.78 -3.27
CA LYS A 21 33.91 9.14 -4.38
C LYS A 21 32.75 9.99 -3.85
N ASN A 22 32.35 10.99 -4.62
CA ASN A 22 31.23 11.85 -4.30
C ASN A 22 29.90 11.10 -4.50
N VAL A 23 29.25 10.72 -3.41
CA VAL A 23 27.98 10.02 -3.33
C VAL A 23 27.17 10.59 -2.17
N ILE A 24 26.21 11.46 -2.46
CA ILE A 24 25.33 12.08 -1.46
C ILE A 24 24.25 11.07 -1.01
N PRO A 25 23.99 10.88 0.30
CA PRO A 25 24.50 11.63 1.46
C PRO A 25 25.69 10.96 2.19
N TYR A 26 26.28 9.93 1.60
CA TYR A 26 27.27 9.09 2.27
C TYR A 26 28.64 9.74 2.39
N CYS A 27 29.15 10.34 1.31
CA CYS A 27 30.38 11.13 1.26
C CYS A 27 30.35 12.12 0.11
N TYR A 28 30.51 13.41 0.38
CA TYR A 28 30.50 14.46 -0.64
C TYR A 28 31.27 15.69 -0.20
N THR A 29 31.74 16.48 -1.16
CA THR A 29 32.44 17.74 -0.88
C THR A 29 31.43 18.88 -0.80
N LYS A 30 31.54 19.74 0.21
CA LYS A 30 30.80 21.00 0.30
C LYS A 30 31.80 22.16 0.42
N LYS A 31 31.53 23.23 -0.32
CA LYS A 31 32.30 24.48 -0.20
C LYS A 31 31.86 25.21 1.07
N GLU A 32 32.77 25.36 2.03
CA GLU A 32 32.57 26.17 3.22
C GLU A 32 33.67 27.26 3.24
N GLY A 33 33.30 28.46 2.80
CA GLY A 33 34.28 29.53 2.52
C GLY A 33 35.16 29.21 1.30
N ASN A 34 36.49 29.25 1.47
CA ASN A 34 37.48 29.00 0.41
C ASN A 34 38.01 27.55 0.39
N GLU A 35 37.59 26.70 1.33
CA GLU A 35 38.07 25.33 1.45
C GLU A 35 36.99 24.32 1.08
N ASN A 36 37.43 23.23 0.46
CA ASN A 36 36.61 22.08 0.13
C ASN A 36 36.70 21.09 1.29
N GLU A 37 35.64 20.97 2.09
CA GLU A 37 35.59 20.00 3.18
C GLU A 37 34.70 18.80 2.80
N ALA A 38 35.11 17.60 3.22
CA ALA A 38 34.33 16.38 3.06
C ALA A 38 33.23 16.30 4.14
N TYR A 39 32.01 15.97 3.72
CA TYR A 39 30.83 15.73 4.54
C TYR A 39 30.19 14.39 4.19
N GLY A 40 29.25 13.96 5.02
CA GLY A 40 28.45 12.76 4.79
C GLY A 40 28.48 11.77 5.95
N ILE A 41 27.60 10.78 5.88
CA ILE A 41 27.37 9.78 6.93
C ILE A 41 28.67 9.01 7.23
N LEU A 42 29.40 8.55 6.21
CA LEU A 42 30.62 7.76 6.42
C LEU A 42 31.76 8.60 7.00
N LYS A 43 31.88 9.88 6.63
CA LYS A 43 32.86 10.80 7.27
C LYS A 43 32.54 10.98 8.75
N GLY A 44 31.26 11.17 9.09
CA GLY A 44 30.81 11.27 10.48
C GLY A 44 31.08 10.00 11.29
N LEU A 45 30.81 8.84 10.69
CA LEU A 45 31.06 7.54 11.32
C LEU A 45 32.56 7.31 11.57
N ILE A 46 33.41 7.51 10.55
CA ILE A 46 34.87 7.40 10.69
C ILE A 46 35.38 8.34 11.77
N LYS A 47 34.95 9.62 11.75
CA LYS A 47 35.34 10.57 12.78
C LYS A 47 34.96 10.07 14.18
N THR A 48 33.74 9.56 14.36
CA THR A 48 33.26 9.05 15.65
C THR A 48 34.05 7.83 16.12
N ILE A 49 34.36 6.91 15.19
CA ILE A 49 35.19 5.73 15.49
C ILE A 49 36.57 6.20 15.97
N PHE A 50 37.23 7.11 15.26
CA PHE A 50 38.56 7.60 15.64
C PHE A 50 38.53 8.49 16.88
N ASP A 51 37.49 9.29 17.11
CA ASP A 51 37.33 10.03 18.37
C ASP A 51 37.24 9.09 19.58
N THR A 52 36.53 7.97 19.42
CA THR A 52 36.35 6.97 20.49
C THR A 52 37.59 6.10 20.68
N CYS A 53 38.14 5.56 19.59
CA CYS A 53 39.27 4.62 19.63
C CYS A 53 40.63 5.31 19.81
N CYS A 54 40.78 6.55 19.35
CA CYS A 54 42.04 7.30 19.34
C CYS A 54 42.04 8.55 20.21
N LEU A 55 40.96 8.84 20.94
CA LEU A 55 40.87 9.93 21.93
C LEU A 55 41.36 11.30 21.37
N GLY A 56 41.02 11.59 20.11
CA GLY A 56 41.38 12.83 19.40
C GLY A 56 42.84 12.94 18.93
N CYS A 57 43.64 11.87 19.03
CA CYS A 57 45.05 11.86 18.64
C CYS A 57 45.27 11.38 17.19
N TYR A 58 44.53 11.96 16.25
CA TYR A 58 44.56 11.59 14.83
C TYR A 58 44.26 12.78 13.91
N GLY A 59 44.70 12.68 12.66
CA GLY A 59 44.36 13.61 11.57
C GLY A 59 43.91 12.84 10.33
N ILE A 60 42.81 13.25 9.69
CA ILE A 60 42.29 12.58 8.49
C ILE A 60 42.21 13.59 7.35
N LYS A 61 42.88 13.28 6.25
CA LYS A 61 42.85 14.06 5.01
C LYS A 61 42.03 13.33 3.96
N TYR A 62 40.95 13.97 3.51
CA TYR A 62 40.07 13.45 2.48
C TYR A 62 40.44 14.01 1.11
N THR A 63 40.48 13.15 0.09
CA THR A 63 40.70 13.52 -1.30
C THR A 63 39.60 12.92 -2.17
N GLU A 64 38.90 13.77 -2.92
CA GLU A 64 37.85 13.34 -3.85
C GLU A 64 38.45 12.72 -5.11
N ILE A 65 37.92 11.58 -5.55
CA ILE A 65 38.32 10.84 -6.75
C ILE A 65 37.05 10.50 -7.55
N THR A 66 36.99 10.95 -8.80
CA THR A 66 35.83 10.79 -9.67
C THR A 66 35.64 9.34 -10.16
N ASP A 67 36.71 8.64 -10.51
CA ASP A 67 36.65 7.29 -11.11
C ASP A 67 37.16 6.19 -10.16
N LEU A 68 36.60 6.17 -8.94
CA LEU A 68 37.09 5.33 -7.86
C LEU A 68 36.98 3.82 -8.14
N GLU A 69 35.87 3.38 -8.73
CA GLU A 69 35.59 1.95 -8.96
C GLU A 69 36.49 1.35 -10.04
N ASN A 70 36.65 2.03 -11.18
CA ASN A 70 37.54 1.55 -12.23
C ASN A 70 39.00 1.51 -11.77
N GLN A 71 39.45 2.53 -11.02
CA GLN A 71 40.80 2.56 -10.44
C GLN A 71 41.00 1.47 -9.36
N LEU A 72 39.97 1.16 -8.57
CA LEU A 72 40.00 0.07 -7.60
C LEU A 72 40.08 -1.31 -8.27
N LEU A 73 39.35 -1.50 -9.37
CA LEU A 73 39.24 -2.76 -10.12
C LEU A 73 40.51 -3.10 -10.93
N HIS A 74 41.14 -2.10 -11.58
CA HIS A 74 42.33 -2.30 -12.41
C HIS A 74 43.66 -2.34 -11.63
N ASN A 75 43.57 -2.42 -10.30
CA ASN A 75 44.66 -2.75 -9.39
C ASN A 75 45.94 -1.90 -9.53
N GLN A 76 45.80 -0.61 -9.83
CA GLN A 76 46.91 0.36 -9.77
C GLN A 76 46.69 1.37 -8.64
N ASP A 77 47.57 1.29 -7.64
CA ASP A 77 48.04 2.39 -6.77
C ASP A 77 47.10 3.17 -5.84
N LEU A 78 45.78 2.97 -5.83
CA LEU A 78 44.94 3.69 -4.85
C LEU A 78 45.34 3.39 -3.40
N LEU A 79 45.54 2.11 -3.06
CA LEU A 79 45.99 1.71 -1.73
C LEU A 79 47.51 1.87 -1.52
N SER A 80 48.28 2.29 -2.54
CA SER A 80 49.68 2.68 -2.34
C SER A 80 49.78 4.12 -1.81
N THR A 81 48.84 4.97 -2.22
CA THR A 81 48.76 6.41 -1.86
C THR A 81 47.81 6.70 -0.68
N TYR A 82 46.68 5.98 -0.60
CA TYR A 82 45.63 6.20 0.39
C TYR A 82 45.52 5.04 1.38
N ASP A 83 45.28 5.36 2.65
CA ASP A 83 45.10 4.36 3.70
C ASP A 83 43.69 3.72 3.65
N LEU A 84 42.68 4.52 3.31
CA LEU A 84 41.28 4.11 3.18
C LEU A 84 40.67 4.57 1.86
N VAL A 85 39.76 3.77 1.32
CA VAL A 85 38.99 4.06 0.12
C VAL A 85 37.50 3.83 0.37
N LEU A 86 36.65 4.81 0.07
CA LEU A 86 35.20 4.78 0.37
C LEU A 86 34.35 5.72 -0.51
N PRO A 87 33.03 5.56 -0.61
CA PRO A 87 32.32 4.32 -0.31
C PRO A 87 32.67 3.23 -1.34
N VAL A 88 32.80 1.99 -0.86
CA VAL A 88 32.88 0.81 -1.72
C VAL A 88 31.64 -0.03 -1.44
N ARG A 89 30.89 -0.37 -2.50
CA ARG A 89 29.68 -1.20 -2.40
C ARG A 89 30.05 -2.67 -2.53
N ASN A 90 29.52 -3.51 -1.65
CA ASN A 90 29.72 -4.96 -1.71
C ASN A 90 28.53 -5.72 -1.13
N LYS A 91 28.46 -7.03 -1.34
CA LYS A 91 27.46 -7.88 -0.69
C LYS A 91 27.59 -7.76 0.85
N PRO A 92 26.47 -7.81 1.59
CA PRO A 92 26.50 -7.77 3.05
C PRO A 92 27.39 -8.88 3.59
N ASP A 93 28.04 -8.63 4.73
CA ASP A 93 28.97 -9.55 5.43
C ASP A 93 30.23 -9.95 4.65
N SER A 94 30.46 -9.35 3.48
CA SER A 94 31.69 -9.57 2.72
C SER A 94 32.90 -9.06 3.50
N GLN A 95 33.98 -9.83 3.50
CA GLN A 95 35.25 -9.44 4.12
C GLN A 95 36.31 -9.02 3.10
N THR A 96 36.04 -9.25 1.81
CA THR A 96 36.94 -8.92 0.72
C THR A 96 36.20 -8.30 -0.45
N TYR A 97 36.87 -7.37 -1.12
CA TYR A 97 36.45 -6.76 -2.37
C TYR A 97 37.58 -6.94 -3.38
N ASN A 98 37.35 -7.71 -4.44
CA ASN A 98 38.36 -8.02 -5.46
C ASN A 98 39.74 -8.37 -4.85
N THR A 99 39.77 -9.34 -3.93
CA THR A 99 40.94 -9.80 -3.13
C THR A 99 41.51 -8.82 -2.08
N LYS A 100 41.04 -7.56 -2.05
CA LYS A 100 41.45 -6.55 -1.05
C LYS A 100 40.60 -6.70 0.22
N ALA A 101 41.17 -6.38 1.37
CA ALA A 101 40.44 -6.43 2.63
C ALA A 101 39.37 -5.33 2.66
N TYR A 102 38.16 -5.70 3.04
CA TYR A 102 36.98 -4.85 3.04
C TYR A 102 36.23 -5.03 4.36
N THR A 103 35.68 -3.94 4.89
CA THR A 103 34.70 -4.00 5.98
C THR A 103 33.52 -3.12 5.64
N GLU A 104 32.34 -3.63 5.91
CA GLU A 104 31.12 -2.85 5.85
C GLU A 104 31.05 -1.87 7.02
N LEU A 105 30.58 -0.64 6.74
CA LEU A 105 30.38 0.40 7.74
C LEU A 105 28.90 0.78 7.90
N LEU A 106 28.12 0.65 6.83
CA LEU A 106 26.72 1.02 6.81
C LEU A 106 25.92 0.04 5.95
N GLN A 107 24.99 -0.67 6.58
CA GLN A 107 24.05 -1.55 5.90
C GLN A 107 22.87 -0.75 5.36
N ILE A 108 22.62 -0.89 4.05
CA ILE A 108 21.44 -0.31 3.40
C ILE A 108 20.37 -1.38 3.37
N HIS A 109 19.42 -1.33 4.30
CA HIS A 109 18.41 -2.37 4.44
C HIS A 109 17.29 -2.27 3.40
N LYS A 110 16.98 -1.05 2.95
CA LYS A 110 15.73 -0.76 2.24
C LYS A 110 15.91 0.23 1.11
N ILE A 111 15.13 0.03 0.06
CA ILE A 111 14.87 1.02 -0.98
C ILE A 111 13.45 1.53 -0.81
N LEU A 112 13.31 2.85 -0.71
CA LEU A 112 12.04 3.53 -0.66
C LEU A 112 11.65 3.95 -2.08
N SER A 113 10.41 3.65 -2.43
CA SER A 113 9.83 4.06 -3.70
C SER A 113 8.80 5.15 -3.47
N TYR A 114 8.91 6.19 -4.29
CA TYR A 114 7.98 7.30 -4.33
C TYR A 114 7.20 7.21 -5.63
N SER A 115 5.87 7.30 -5.53
CA SER A 115 5.02 7.53 -6.69
C SER A 115 4.25 8.82 -6.50
N GLN A 116 3.94 9.47 -7.61
CA GLN A 116 3.09 10.64 -7.54
C GLN A 116 1.67 10.20 -7.24
N ILE A 117 0.99 10.93 -6.34
CA ILE A 117 -0.47 10.88 -6.31
C ILE A 117 -0.93 11.54 -7.60
N HIS A 118 -1.14 10.75 -8.64
CA HIS A 118 -1.89 11.24 -9.77
C HIS A 118 -3.28 11.59 -9.29
N ARG A 119 -3.66 12.87 -9.42
CA ARG A 119 -5.08 13.25 -9.43
C ARG A 119 -5.73 12.40 -10.51
N MET A 120 -6.49 11.39 -10.10
CA MET A 120 -7.15 10.50 -11.05
C MET A 120 -7.95 11.34 -12.03
N ARG A 121 -7.59 11.20 -13.30
CA ARG A 121 -8.35 11.81 -14.37
C ARG A 121 -9.77 11.23 -14.34
N ALA A 122 -10.78 12.06 -14.61
CA ALA A 122 -12.18 11.69 -14.43
C ALA A 122 -12.58 10.43 -15.25
N ASP A 123 -11.92 10.19 -16.37
CA ASP A 123 -12.09 8.99 -17.20
C ASP A 123 -11.53 7.72 -16.54
N THR A 124 -10.40 7.80 -15.84
CA THR A 124 -9.86 6.68 -15.06
C THR A 124 -10.76 6.36 -13.87
N LEU A 125 -11.23 7.38 -13.15
CA LEU A 125 -12.19 7.18 -12.05
C LEU A 125 -13.47 6.51 -12.55
N LEU A 126 -14.01 6.96 -13.69
CA LEU A 126 -15.19 6.35 -14.30
C LEU A 126 -14.94 4.87 -14.66
N LYS A 127 -13.79 4.54 -15.26
CA LYS A 127 -13.42 3.16 -15.59
C LYS A 127 -13.29 2.28 -14.34
N VAL A 128 -12.67 2.80 -13.28
CA VAL A 128 -12.54 2.10 -11.99
C VAL A 128 -13.93 1.85 -11.39
N LEU A 129 -14.79 2.86 -11.34
CA LEU A 129 -16.15 2.73 -10.83
C LEU A 129 -16.99 1.74 -11.66
N MET A 130 -16.88 1.77 -12.99
CA MET A 130 -17.56 0.81 -13.86
C MET A 130 -17.07 -0.61 -13.62
N ARG A 131 -15.74 -0.81 -13.51
CA ARG A 131 -15.17 -2.13 -13.22
C ARG A 131 -15.61 -2.65 -11.86
N ALA A 132 -15.52 -1.82 -10.82
CA ALA A 132 -16.01 -2.15 -9.48
C ALA A 132 -17.51 -2.49 -9.51
N SER A 133 -18.33 -1.71 -10.22
CA SER A 133 -19.76 -2.00 -10.33
C SER A 133 -20.04 -3.35 -11.00
N VAL A 134 -19.22 -3.74 -11.99
CA VAL A 134 -19.30 -5.05 -12.66
C VAL A 134 -18.76 -6.17 -11.78
N GLU A 135 -17.83 -5.91 -10.87
CA GLU A 135 -17.30 -6.92 -9.95
C GLU A 135 -18.26 -7.21 -8.79
N TYR A 136 -18.87 -6.17 -8.20
CA TYR A 136 -19.83 -6.30 -7.09
C TYR A 136 -21.30 -6.41 -7.51
N TYR A 137 -21.59 -6.59 -8.80
CA TYR A 137 -22.95 -6.82 -9.28
C TYR A 137 -23.69 -8.00 -8.58
N PRO A 138 -23.05 -9.08 -8.09
CA PRO A 138 -23.78 -10.16 -7.44
C PRO A 138 -24.43 -9.73 -6.13
N LEU A 139 -23.83 -8.79 -5.39
CA LEU A 139 -24.43 -8.23 -4.16
C LEU A 139 -25.74 -7.50 -4.48
N PHE A 140 -25.72 -6.70 -5.54
CA PHE A 140 -26.91 -5.99 -6.02
C PHE A 140 -27.99 -6.98 -6.50
N ALA A 141 -27.58 -8.02 -7.23
CA ALA A 141 -28.50 -9.07 -7.70
C ALA A 141 -29.15 -9.83 -6.52
N VAL A 142 -28.37 -10.24 -5.53
CA VAL A 142 -28.89 -10.89 -4.31
C VAL A 142 -29.83 -9.94 -3.56
N GLY A 143 -29.49 -8.66 -3.43
CA GLY A 143 -30.35 -7.64 -2.83
C GLY A 143 -31.71 -7.51 -3.54
N ILE A 144 -31.72 -7.46 -4.87
CA ILE A 144 -32.96 -7.40 -5.67
C ILE A 144 -33.82 -8.65 -5.46
N VAL A 145 -33.20 -9.83 -5.48
CA VAL A 145 -33.90 -11.11 -5.29
C VAL A 145 -34.51 -11.20 -3.90
N MET A 146 -33.73 -10.84 -2.88
CA MET A 146 -34.20 -10.81 -1.50
C MET A 146 -35.31 -9.77 -1.28
N ALA A 147 -35.22 -8.61 -1.94
CA ALA A 147 -36.28 -7.60 -1.92
C ALA A 147 -37.57 -8.13 -2.55
N PHE A 148 -37.45 -8.91 -3.62
CA PHE A 148 -38.60 -9.54 -4.25
C PHE A 148 -39.25 -10.58 -3.33
N CYS A 149 -38.45 -11.41 -2.65
CA CYS A 149 -38.94 -12.34 -1.63
C CYS A 149 -39.64 -11.62 -0.49
N ALA A 150 -38.99 -10.62 0.11
CA ALA A 150 -39.54 -9.87 1.23
C ALA A 150 -40.83 -9.14 0.83
N GLY A 151 -40.84 -8.52 -0.36
CA GLY A 151 -42.01 -7.87 -0.94
C GLY A 151 -43.18 -8.83 -1.17
N ALA A 152 -42.91 -10.02 -1.71
CA ALA A 152 -43.92 -11.05 -1.91
C ALA A 152 -44.47 -11.60 -0.57
N ILE A 153 -43.62 -11.77 0.43
CA ILE A 153 -44.03 -12.20 1.79
C ILE A 153 -44.91 -11.12 2.43
N VAL A 154 -44.50 -9.85 2.37
CA VAL A 154 -45.28 -8.73 2.93
C VAL A 154 -46.61 -8.59 2.20
N TRP A 155 -46.62 -8.67 0.87
CA TRP A 155 -47.86 -8.68 0.10
C TRP A 155 -48.79 -9.82 0.53
N LEU A 156 -48.26 -11.04 0.72
CA LEU A 156 -49.06 -12.19 1.16
C LEU A 156 -49.69 -11.97 2.54
N LEU A 157 -48.94 -11.37 3.46
CA LEU A 157 -49.43 -11.03 4.81
C LEU A 157 -50.44 -9.86 4.78
N GLU A 158 -50.26 -8.91 3.87
CA GLU A 158 -51.15 -7.74 3.71
C GLU A 158 -52.35 -8.00 2.78
N PHE A 159 -52.39 -9.16 2.11
CA PHE A 159 -53.40 -9.51 1.12
C PHE A 159 -54.85 -9.30 1.59
N TRP A 160 -55.11 -9.57 2.88
CA TRP A 160 -56.42 -9.41 3.48
C TRP A 160 -56.61 -8.07 4.19
N ASN A 161 -55.54 -7.50 4.77
CA ASN A 161 -55.62 -6.39 5.71
C ASN A 161 -55.39 -5.01 5.07
N ASN A 162 -54.70 -4.92 3.93
CA ASN A 162 -54.31 -3.63 3.34
C ASN A 162 -54.42 -3.60 1.82
N LYS A 163 -55.64 -3.84 1.31
CA LYS A 163 -55.96 -3.85 -0.13
C LYS A 163 -55.73 -2.51 -0.86
N GLU A 164 -55.68 -1.40 -0.12
CA GLU A 164 -55.50 -0.06 -0.69
C GLU A 164 -54.07 0.18 -1.16
N GLN A 165 -53.10 -0.27 -0.36
CA GLN A 165 -51.68 -0.13 -0.67
C GLN A 165 -51.12 -1.36 -1.38
N PHE A 166 -51.63 -2.55 -1.06
CA PHE A 166 -51.21 -3.83 -1.65
C PHE A 166 -52.39 -4.48 -2.39
N PRO A 167 -52.54 -4.25 -3.71
CA PRO A 167 -53.64 -4.77 -4.50
C PRO A 167 -53.75 -6.30 -4.44
N ARG A 168 -54.97 -6.81 -4.57
CA ARG A 168 -55.24 -8.26 -4.59
C ARG A 168 -54.84 -8.93 -5.91
N GLN A 169 -54.69 -8.14 -6.97
CA GLN A 169 -54.19 -8.66 -8.24
C GLN A 169 -52.74 -9.09 -8.05
N ILE A 170 -52.46 -10.37 -8.24
CA ILE A 170 -51.18 -11.01 -7.85
C ILE A 170 -49.97 -10.26 -8.42
N VAL A 171 -49.97 -9.99 -9.73
CA VAL A 171 -48.86 -9.32 -10.41
C VAL A 171 -48.64 -7.92 -9.87
N GLN A 172 -49.70 -7.11 -9.77
CA GLN A 172 -49.60 -5.75 -9.25
C GLN A 172 -49.17 -5.74 -7.79
N GLY A 173 -49.78 -6.59 -6.96
CA GLY A 173 -49.48 -6.65 -5.54
C GLY A 173 -48.05 -7.08 -5.22
N ILE A 174 -47.49 -8.03 -5.96
CA ILE A 174 -46.08 -8.44 -5.82
C ILE A 174 -45.13 -7.31 -6.27
N ILE A 175 -45.43 -6.63 -7.39
CA ILE A 175 -44.62 -5.49 -7.86
C ILE A 175 -44.61 -4.37 -6.80
N GLU A 176 -45.76 -4.10 -6.18
CA GLU A 176 -45.90 -3.08 -5.13
C GLU A 176 -45.19 -3.50 -3.83
N GLY A 177 -45.24 -4.79 -3.49
CA GLY A 177 -44.45 -5.38 -2.42
C GLY A 177 -42.95 -5.25 -2.66
N TRP A 178 -42.49 -5.58 -3.88
CA TRP A 178 -41.09 -5.44 -4.27
C TRP A 178 -40.63 -3.99 -4.24
N TRP A 179 -41.44 -3.05 -4.75
CA TRP A 179 -41.17 -1.62 -4.68
C TRP A 179 -40.96 -1.16 -3.24
N TRP A 180 -41.89 -1.51 -2.35
CA TRP A 180 -41.78 -1.22 -0.92
C TRP A 180 -40.50 -1.81 -0.31
N ALA A 181 -40.19 -3.07 -0.61
CA ALA A 181 -39.00 -3.73 -0.09
C ALA A 181 -37.72 -3.06 -0.60
N TYR A 182 -37.67 -2.72 -1.89
CA TYR A 182 -36.54 -2.07 -2.54
C TYR A 182 -36.25 -0.67 -1.95
N ILE A 183 -37.26 0.20 -1.86
CA ILE A 183 -37.08 1.56 -1.31
C ILE A 183 -36.75 1.55 0.19
N SER A 184 -37.19 0.51 0.91
CA SER A 184 -36.87 0.33 2.33
C SER A 184 -35.42 -0.10 2.53
N MET A 185 -34.92 -1.00 1.66
CA MET A 185 -33.52 -1.45 1.68
C MET A 185 -32.54 -0.31 1.37
N THR A 186 -32.91 0.60 0.46
CA THR A 186 -32.09 1.77 0.11
C THR A 186 -32.25 2.94 1.09
N THR A 187 -33.01 2.77 2.18
CA THR A 187 -33.32 3.78 3.20
C THR A 187 -34.08 5.02 2.70
N VAL A 188 -34.50 5.04 1.43
CA VAL A 188 -35.25 6.17 0.84
C VAL A 188 -36.64 6.27 1.46
N GLY A 189 -37.35 5.14 1.55
CA GLY A 189 -38.59 5.01 2.32
C GLY A 189 -39.64 6.10 2.07
N TYR A 190 -40.14 6.24 0.84
CA TYR A 190 -41.14 7.26 0.47
C TYR A 190 -42.41 7.26 1.34
N GLY A 191 -42.72 6.15 2.03
CA GLY A 191 -43.88 6.02 2.91
C GLY A 191 -45.22 5.92 2.17
N ASP A 192 -45.17 5.77 0.85
CA ASP A 192 -46.33 5.55 -0.02
C ASP A 192 -47.00 4.20 0.25
N LYS A 193 -46.21 3.18 0.58
CA LYS A 193 -46.66 1.83 0.94
C LYS A 193 -46.14 1.44 2.32
N THR A 194 -47.01 0.88 3.15
CA THR A 194 -46.69 0.56 4.55
C THR A 194 -47.42 -0.70 5.02
N PRO A 195 -46.72 -1.70 5.58
CA PRO A 195 -47.38 -2.85 6.20
C PRO A 195 -48.21 -2.43 7.42
N LYS A 196 -49.50 -2.82 7.44
CA LYS A 196 -50.45 -2.46 8.51
C LYS A 196 -50.67 -3.62 9.49
N SER A 197 -50.58 -4.86 9.03
CA SER A 197 -50.74 -6.05 9.84
C SER A 197 -49.54 -6.28 10.78
N ILE A 198 -49.82 -6.77 11.99
CA ILE A 198 -48.79 -7.12 12.99
C ILE A 198 -47.73 -8.07 12.42
N PRO A 199 -48.08 -9.21 11.77
CA PRO A 199 -47.07 -10.12 11.24
C PRO A 199 -46.24 -9.49 10.12
N ALA A 200 -46.83 -8.67 9.24
CA ALA A 200 -46.05 -8.00 8.19
C ALA A 200 -45.12 -6.92 8.75
N ARG A 201 -45.49 -6.24 9.84
CA ARG A 201 -44.61 -5.30 10.54
C ARG A 201 -43.40 -5.99 11.17
N LEU A 202 -43.58 -7.18 11.76
CA LEU A 202 -42.47 -7.96 12.30
C LEU A 202 -41.49 -8.38 11.20
N ILE A 203 -42.00 -8.89 10.06
CA ILE A 203 -41.16 -9.20 8.89
C ILE A 203 -40.50 -7.96 8.33
N ALA A 204 -41.20 -6.82 8.31
CA ALA A 204 -40.64 -5.57 7.83
C ALA A 204 -39.45 -5.08 8.65
N VAL A 205 -39.50 -5.21 9.98
CA VAL A 205 -38.35 -4.86 10.84
C VAL A 205 -37.14 -5.71 10.49
N VAL A 206 -37.31 -7.03 10.35
CA VAL A 206 -36.23 -7.94 9.96
C VAL A 206 -35.70 -7.59 8.56
N TRP A 207 -36.58 -7.31 7.61
CA TRP A 207 -36.22 -6.91 6.25
C TRP A 207 -35.42 -5.61 6.23
N ILE A 208 -35.85 -4.58 6.97
CA ILE A 208 -35.16 -3.28 7.01
C ILE A 208 -33.75 -3.44 7.58
N LEU A 209 -33.59 -4.19 8.68
CA LEU A 209 -32.28 -4.47 9.27
C LEU A 209 -31.37 -5.24 8.32
N PHE A 210 -31.89 -6.24 7.61
CA PHE A 210 -31.12 -7.01 6.66
C PHE A 210 -30.76 -6.20 5.40
N GLY A 211 -31.74 -5.45 4.88
CA GLY A 211 -31.61 -4.64 3.68
C GLY A 211 -30.57 -3.53 3.84
N ILE A 212 -30.60 -2.80 4.96
CA ILE A 212 -29.62 -1.73 5.22
C ILE A 212 -28.20 -2.30 5.32
N THR A 213 -28.01 -3.47 5.92
CA THR A 213 -26.69 -4.13 5.99
C THR A 213 -26.19 -4.52 4.60
N LEU A 214 -27.03 -5.11 3.76
CA LEU A 214 -26.66 -5.46 2.38
C LEU A 214 -26.30 -4.21 1.55
N PHE A 215 -27.10 -3.16 1.65
CA PHE A 215 -26.86 -1.92 0.92
C PHE A 215 -25.56 -1.24 1.38
N ASN A 216 -25.32 -1.18 2.68
CA ASN A 216 -24.08 -0.64 3.25
C ASN A 216 -22.85 -1.46 2.87
N MET A 217 -22.98 -2.79 2.77
CA MET A 217 -21.86 -3.63 2.33
C MET A 217 -21.47 -3.31 0.88
N TYR A 218 -22.44 -3.07 0.00
CA TYR A 218 -22.17 -2.63 -1.37
C TYR A 218 -21.48 -1.26 -1.44
N THR A 219 -22.00 -0.26 -0.71
CA THR A 219 -21.39 1.08 -0.72
C THR A 219 -19.99 1.06 -0.10
N ALA A 220 -19.78 0.30 0.98
CA ALA A 220 -18.46 0.14 1.60
C ALA A 220 -17.44 -0.50 0.65
N SER A 221 -17.82 -1.54 -0.10
CA SER A 221 -16.95 -2.16 -1.11
C SER A 221 -16.55 -1.17 -2.22
N LEU A 222 -17.51 -0.39 -2.73
CA LEU A 222 -17.22 0.65 -3.72
C LEU A 222 -16.27 1.71 -3.16
N THR A 223 -16.53 2.19 -1.94
CA THR A 223 -15.68 3.18 -1.28
C THR A 223 -14.27 2.64 -1.06
N SER A 224 -14.12 1.37 -0.66
CA SER A 224 -12.81 0.73 -0.47
C SER A 224 -12.00 0.74 -1.76
N ILE A 225 -12.58 0.34 -2.90
CA ILE A 225 -11.87 0.36 -4.19
C ILE A 225 -11.47 1.77 -4.60
N VAL A 226 -12.38 2.72 -4.46
CA VAL A 226 -12.07 4.12 -4.78
C VAL A 226 -10.93 4.63 -3.90
N THR A 227 -10.97 4.31 -2.61
CA THR A 227 -9.94 4.72 -1.65
C THR A 227 -8.59 4.08 -1.99
N THR A 228 -8.55 2.77 -2.21
CA THR A 228 -7.32 2.05 -2.58
C THR A 228 -6.75 2.53 -3.91
N THR A 229 -7.59 2.75 -4.93
CA THR A 229 -7.14 3.25 -6.23
C THR A 229 -6.66 4.70 -6.17
N MET A 230 -7.28 5.54 -5.34
CA MET A 230 -6.83 6.92 -5.10
C MET A 230 -5.55 6.98 -4.28
N ALA A 231 -5.40 6.11 -3.28
CA ALA A 231 -4.27 6.13 -2.35
C ALA A 231 -3.01 5.51 -2.94
N PHE A 232 -3.14 4.40 -3.67
CA PHE A 232 -1.99 3.61 -4.11
C PHE A 232 -1.80 3.54 -5.62
N GLY A 233 -2.78 4.04 -6.40
CA GLY A 233 -2.91 3.59 -7.78
C GLY A 233 -3.19 2.08 -7.80
N HIS A 234 -3.48 1.52 -8.97
CA HIS A 234 -3.74 0.08 -9.03
C HIS A 234 -2.42 -0.69 -8.79
N ASN A 235 -2.30 -1.43 -7.67
CA ASN A 235 -1.15 -2.30 -7.35
C ASN A 235 -0.86 -3.34 -8.47
N GLY A 236 -1.83 -3.64 -9.34
CA GLY A 236 -1.65 -4.50 -10.51
C GLY A 236 -0.93 -3.87 -11.70
N ASP A 237 -0.56 -2.58 -11.62
CA ASP A 237 0.11 -1.86 -12.70
C ASP A 237 1.61 -1.64 -12.41
N PHE A 238 2.20 -2.39 -11.48
CA PHE A 238 3.67 -2.41 -11.33
C PHE A 238 4.37 -3.22 -12.43
N GLN A 239 3.63 -3.78 -13.38
CA GLN A 239 4.08 -4.92 -14.20
C GLN A 239 4.16 -4.64 -15.71
N ALA A 240 3.89 -3.42 -16.22
CA ALA A 240 4.22 -3.12 -17.62
C ALA A 240 4.49 -1.63 -17.87
N ASN A 241 5.63 -1.31 -18.49
CA ASN A 241 6.01 0.01 -19.01
C ASN A 241 6.23 1.15 -17.99
N LYS A 242 6.30 0.87 -16.68
CA LYS A 242 6.69 1.91 -15.72
C LYS A 242 8.19 2.17 -15.81
N ILE A 243 8.52 3.46 -15.84
CA ILE A 243 9.89 3.94 -15.88
C ILE A 243 10.31 4.25 -14.44
N LEU A 244 11.27 3.50 -13.93
CA LEU A 244 11.87 3.71 -12.60
C LEU A 244 13.08 4.62 -12.74
N GLY A 245 13.02 5.78 -12.08
CA GLY A 245 14.14 6.70 -11.97
C GLY A 245 14.92 6.48 -10.68
N HIS A 246 16.24 6.42 -10.77
CA HIS A 246 17.12 6.36 -9.61
C HIS A 246 18.36 7.24 -9.77
N LEU A 247 19.05 7.49 -8.65
CA LEU A 247 20.30 8.25 -8.67
C LEU A 247 21.44 7.42 -9.25
N SER A 248 22.45 8.11 -9.79
CA SER A 248 23.62 7.45 -10.30
C SER A 248 24.48 6.83 -9.21
N GLY A 249 25.01 5.63 -9.46
CA GLY A 249 25.83 4.90 -8.50
C GLY A 249 25.05 4.29 -7.32
N THR A 250 23.73 4.17 -7.42
CA THR A 250 22.92 3.30 -6.56
C THR A 250 22.78 1.92 -7.19
N ASP A 251 23.10 0.88 -6.44
CA ASP A 251 22.94 -0.51 -6.88
C ASP A 251 21.49 -0.95 -6.66
N ILE A 252 20.59 -0.59 -7.58
CA ILE A 252 19.15 -0.95 -7.55
C ILE A 252 18.88 -2.17 -8.45
N PHE A 253 19.91 -2.98 -8.71
CA PHE A 253 19.85 -4.09 -9.66
C PHE A 253 19.33 -5.37 -8.98
N GLU A 254 18.03 -5.65 -9.20
CA GLU A 254 17.43 -6.98 -9.46
C GLU A 254 15.88 -6.89 -9.56
N SER A 255 15.35 -5.77 -10.06
CA SER A 255 13.94 -5.74 -10.44
C SER A 255 13.80 -6.51 -11.76
N GLY A 256 12.91 -7.52 -11.80
CA GLY A 256 12.72 -8.40 -12.96
C GLY A 256 12.54 -7.65 -14.29
N ASP A 257 12.77 -8.35 -15.40
CA ASP A 257 12.92 -7.87 -16.79
C ASP A 257 11.85 -6.89 -17.35
N ASP A 258 10.80 -6.55 -16.59
CA ASP A 258 9.64 -5.76 -17.03
C ASP A 258 9.67 -4.26 -16.64
N VAL A 259 10.71 -3.77 -15.94
CA VAL A 259 10.83 -2.35 -15.52
C VAL A 259 11.90 -1.60 -16.31
N ILE A 260 11.58 -0.43 -16.86
CA ILE A 260 12.56 0.40 -17.57
C ILE A 260 13.29 1.30 -16.57
N HIS A 261 14.59 1.10 -16.38
CA HIS A 261 15.40 1.91 -15.47
C HIS A 261 15.99 3.15 -16.17
N LYS A 262 15.94 4.30 -15.50
CA LYS A 262 16.61 5.54 -15.89
C LYS A 262 17.45 6.08 -14.74
N GLU A 263 18.74 6.19 -14.99
CA GLU A 263 19.71 6.73 -14.05
C GLU A 263 19.83 8.26 -14.21
N TYR A 264 19.93 8.96 -13.09
CA TYR A 264 20.07 10.42 -13.03
C TYR A 264 21.27 10.81 -12.16
N GLU A 265 22.13 11.70 -12.67
CA GLU A 265 23.35 12.10 -11.95
C GLU A 265 23.04 12.93 -10.70
N THR A 266 21.96 13.70 -10.72
CA THR A 266 21.62 14.62 -9.63
C THR A 266 20.18 14.44 -9.18
N PHE A 267 19.95 14.63 -7.88
CA PHE A 267 18.60 14.60 -7.29
C PHE A 267 17.67 15.64 -7.90
N GLU A 268 18.20 16.78 -8.36
CA GLU A 268 17.40 17.80 -9.05
C GLU A 268 16.90 17.32 -10.41
N GLN A 269 17.74 16.62 -11.20
CA GLN A 269 17.31 16.03 -12.46
C GLN A 269 16.27 14.93 -12.24
N LEU A 270 16.51 14.05 -11.25
CA LEU A 270 15.60 12.97 -10.89
C LEU A 270 14.22 13.50 -10.48
N THR A 271 14.18 14.46 -9.55
CA THR A 271 12.91 15.06 -9.09
C THR A 271 12.23 15.88 -10.18
N LYS A 272 12.97 16.55 -11.06
CA LYS A 272 12.41 17.26 -12.22
C LYS A 272 11.78 16.29 -13.23
N ALA A 273 12.41 15.14 -13.47
CA ALA A 273 11.84 14.10 -14.33
C ALA A 273 10.59 13.50 -13.70
N PHE A 274 10.62 13.24 -12.39
CA PHE A 274 9.47 12.76 -11.63
C PHE A 274 8.30 13.75 -11.68
N ARG A 275 8.55 15.05 -11.53
CA ARG A 275 7.54 16.13 -11.62
C ARG A 275 6.93 16.31 -12.99
N LYS A 276 7.63 15.90 -14.04
CA LYS A 276 7.20 16.02 -15.43
C LYS A 276 6.58 14.73 -15.97
N ASP A 277 6.27 13.77 -15.11
CA ASP A 277 5.74 12.45 -15.47
C ASP A 277 6.63 11.69 -16.49
N GLN A 278 7.94 11.97 -16.49
CA GLN A 278 8.91 11.26 -17.35
C GLN A 278 9.38 9.92 -16.74
N ILE A 279 9.17 9.77 -15.43
CA ILE A 279 9.36 8.56 -14.65
C ILE A 279 8.14 8.39 -13.75
N ASN A 280 7.71 7.14 -13.56
CA ASN A 280 6.51 6.79 -12.79
C ASN A 280 6.85 6.53 -11.31
N ILE A 281 8.05 6.01 -11.08
CA ILE A 281 8.55 5.62 -9.76
C ILE A 281 9.91 6.28 -9.57
N LEU A 282 10.09 6.94 -8.44
CA LEU A 282 11.38 7.45 -7.99
C LEU A 282 11.87 6.53 -6.87
N ALA A 283 12.97 5.82 -7.10
CA ALA A 283 13.52 4.85 -6.16
C ALA A 283 14.83 5.37 -5.55
N MET A 284 14.93 5.29 -4.22
CA MET A 284 16.07 5.79 -3.47
C MET A 284 16.34 4.93 -2.25
N GLU A 285 17.61 4.75 -1.92
CA GLU A 285 18.03 4.07 -0.69
C GLU A 285 17.52 4.82 0.54
N GLU A 286 17.20 4.10 1.61
CA GLU A 286 16.63 4.62 2.85
C GLU A 286 17.32 5.89 3.36
N HIS A 287 18.65 5.88 3.50
CA HIS A 287 19.39 7.03 4.02
C HIS A 287 19.40 8.23 3.07
N ALA A 288 19.43 7.99 1.76
CA ALA A 288 19.35 9.05 0.76
C ALA A 288 17.96 9.69 0.79
N SER A 289 16.91 8.88 0.79
CA SER A 289 15.52 9.30 0.92
C SER A 289 15.31 10.24 2.10
N PHE A 290 15.78 9.86 3.29
CA PHE A 290 15.67 10.69 4.49
C PHE A 290 16.43 12.01 4.38
N TYR A 291 17.65 11.98 3.85
CA TYR A 291 18.46 13.19 3.68
C TYR A 291 17.75 14.21 2.78
N TYR A 292 17.23 13.76 1.63
CA TYR A 292 16.60 14.65 0.66
C TYR A 292 15.18 15.08 1.04
N TYR A 293 14.46 14.27 1.80
CA TYR A 293 13.13 14.60 2.33
C TYR A 293 13.19 15.82 3.26
N ASN A 294 14.14 15.84 4.20
CA ASN A 294 14.28 16.95 5.15
C ASN A 294 14.96 18.18 4.53
N SER A 295 15.96 18.00 3.66
CA SER A 295 16.67 19.15 3.06
C SER A 295 15.85 19.93 2.02
N THR A 296 14.78 19.32 1.50
CA THR A 296 14.13 19.78 0.26
C THR A 296 12.64 19.51 0.24
N SER A 297 11.96 19.62 1.38
CA SER A 297 10.51 19.37 1.52
C SER A 297 9.61 19.94 0.42
N PRO A 298 9.82 21.16 -0.15
CA PRO A 298 8.99 21.64 -1.26
C PRO A 298 9.22 20.92 -2.60
N ARG A 299 10.23 20.04 -2.73
CA ARG A 299 10.58 19.33 -3.98
C ARG A 299 9.85 17.99 -4.16
N LEU A 300 9.35 17.40 -3.08
CA LEU A 300 8.59 16.14 -3.09
C LEU A 300 7.13 16.31 -2.62
N GLU A 301 6.63 17.55 -2.51
CA GLU A 301 5.20 17.81 -2.23
C GLU A 301 4.29 17.07 -3.23
N GLY A 302 3.37 16.25 -2.70
CA GLY A 302 2.44 15.43 -3.48
C GLY A 302 2.96 14.04 -3.88
N ALA A 303 4.19 13.70 -3.52
CA ALA A 303 4.72 12.34 -3.62
C ALA A 303 4.30 11.54 -2.39
N VAL A 304 3.79 10.33 -2.60
CA VAL A 304 3.55 9.36 -1.52
C VAL A 304 4.64 8.30 -1.57
N VAL A 305 5.13 7.92 -0.39
CA VAL A 305 5.95 6.72 -0.23
C VAL A 305 5.02 5.54 -0.47
N VAL A 306 5.12 4.93 -1.65
CA VAL A 306 4.13 3.93 -2.10
C VAL A 306 4.47 2.55 -1.57
N GLN A 307 5.75 2.21 -1.47
CA GLN A 307 6.12 0.86 -1.08
C GLN A 307 7.56 0.77 -0.59
N LYS A 308 7.72 -0.04 0.45
CA LYS A 308 8.97 -0.63 0.88
C LYS A 308 9.24 -1.83 -0.03
N MET A 309 10.19 -1.71 -0.95
CA MET A 309 10.58 -2.82 -1.81
C MET A 309 11.66 -3.63 -1.08
N GLU A 310 11.25 -4.63 -0.30
CA GLU A 310 12.16 -5.50 0.46
C GLU A 310 12.66 -6.70 -0.35
N ASP A 311 11.86 -7.24 -1.27
CA ASP A 311 12.11 -8.59 -1.79
C ASP A 311 12.87 -8.64 -3.14
N HIS A 312 13.14 -7.52 -3.80
CA HIS A 312 13.65 -7.49 -5.19
C HIS A 312 14.94 -6.68 -5.38
N PHE A 313 15.62 -6.29 -4.29
CA PHE A 313 16.84 -5.50 -4.38
C PHE A 313 17.98 -6.14 -3.63
N SER A 314 19.12 -6.28 -4.32
CA SER A 314 20.39 -6.65 -3.69
C SER A 314 20.87 -5.49 -2.81
N SER A 315 20.49 -5.51 -1.54
CA SER A 315 20.99 -4.57 -0.54
C SER A 315 22.50 -4.72 -0.39
N LYS A 316 23.28 -3.92 -1.11
CA LYS A 316 24.73 -3.87 -0.94
C LYS A 316 25.08 -2.98 0.25
N GLY A 317 25.99 -3.48 1.07
CA GLY A 317 26.62 -2.73 2.13
C GLY A 317 27.52 -1.62 1.60
N LEU A 318 27.58 -0.52 2.34
CA LEU A 318 28.51 0.57 2.09
C LEU A 318 29.69 0.46 3.05
N GLY A 319 30.85 0.15 2.51
CA GLY A 319 32.03 -0.12 3.31
C GLY A 319 33.29 0.59 2.84
N VAL A 320 34.39 0.14 3.42
CA VAL A 320 35.72 0.71 3.24
C VAL A 320 36.69 -0.39 2.87
N VAL A 321 37.55 -0.08 1.91
CA VAL A 321 38.72 -0.89 1.57
C VAL A 321 39.95 -0.23 2.17
N SER A 322 40.84 -1.02 2.76
CA SER A 322 42.08 -0.51 3.35
C SER A 322 43.29 -1.33 2.98
N LYS A 323 44.45 -0.65 2.93
CA LYS A 323 45.78 -1.26 2.90
C LYS A 323 46.09 -2.03 4.18
N HIS A 324 45.54 -1.60 5.31
CA HIS A 324 45.89 -2.09 6.64
C HIS A 324 44.78 -2.98 7.21
N LYS A 325 44.98 -4.31 7.17
CA LYS A 325 44.01 -5.30 7.71
C LYS A 325 43.58 -5.00 9.14
N ARG A 326 44.53 -4.66 10.02
CA ARG A 326 44.23 -4.35 11.42
C ARG A 326 43.41 -3.08 11.61
N LEU A 327 43.54 -2.10 10.71
CA LEU A 327 42.69 -0.90 10.73
C LEU A 327 41.25 -1.27 10.38
N LEU A 328 41.05 -2.16 9.41
CA LEU A 328 39.72 -2.69 9.08
C LEU A 328 39.11 -3.49 10.23
N GLU A 329 39.91 -4.31 10.94
CA GLU A 329 39.44 -5.04 12.13
C GLU A 329 38.97 -4.09 13.25
N MET A 330 39.66 -2.96 13.45
CA MET A 330 39.23 -1.92 14.39
C MET A 330 37.90 -1.28 13.96
N LEU A 331 37.78 -0.92 12.68
CA LEU A 331 36.53 -0.35 12.13
C LEU A 331 35.37 -1.34 12.28
N ARG A 332 35.62 -2.61 11.93
CA ARG A 332 34.66 -3.70 12.00
C ARG A 332 34.18 -3.96 13.43
N SER A 333 35.11 -4.18 14.36
CA SER A 333 34.79 -4.45 15.76
C SER A 333 34.02 -3.31 16.41
N PHE A 334 34.31 -2.06 16.03
CA PHE A 334 33.54 -0.91 16.51
C PHE A 334 32.09 -0.95 16.00
N VAL A 335 31.89 -1.20 14.70
CA VAL A 335 30.55 -1.26 14.10
C VAL A 335 29.75 -2.42 14.69
N GLU A 336 30.35 -3.60 14.81
CA GLU A 336 29.74 -4.79 15.44
C GLU A 336 29.37 -4.55 16.91
N ALA A 337 30.21 -3.83 17.67
CA ALA A 337 29.93 -3.52 19.08
C ALA A 337 28.93 -2.37 19.28
N ASN A 338 28.65 -1.58 18.24
CA ASN A 338 27.85 -0.36 18.33
C ASN A 338 26.87 -0.23 17.15
N GLU A 339 26.14 -1.31 16.86
CA GLU A 339 25.16 -1.36 15.78
C GLU A 339 24.11 -0.23 15.91
N ASP A 340 23.57 -0.04 17.13
CA ASP A 340 22.64 1.05 17.45
C ASP A 340 23.23 2.45 17.25
N LEU A 341 24.54 2.62 17.51
CA LEU A 341 25.23 3.89 17.36
C LEU A 341 25.39 4.24 15.88
N SER A 342 25.73 3.27 15.05
CA SER A 342 25.85 3.43 13.58
C SER A 342 24.52 3.90 12.99
N LEU A 343 23.42 3.30 13.45
CA LEU A 343 22.06 3.71 13.09
C LEU A 343 21.72 5.12 13.63
N SER A 344 22.13 5.45 14.85
CA SER A 344 21.92 6.78 15.45
C SER A 344 22.73 7.90 14.77
N ILE A 345 23.93 7.59 14.27
CA ILE A 345 24.80 8.53 13.53
C ILE A 345 24.25 8.74 12.13
N ALA A 346 23.80 7.67 11.46
CA ALA A 346 23.05 7.80 10.21
C ALA A 346 21.82 8.72 10.43
N LYS A 347 21.13 8.56 11.56
CA LYS A 347 20.01 9.41 11.92
C LYS A 347 20.40 10.88 12.15
N ARG A 348 21.38 11.18 13.01
CA ARG A 348 21.77 12.57 13.32
C ARG A 348 22.42 13.29 12.14
N THR A 349 23.32 12.62 11.42
CA THR A 349 24.09 13.23 10.32
C THR A 349 23.24 13.41 9.07
N GLY A 350 22.22 12.56 8.88
CA GLY A 350 21.22 12.70 7.81
C GLY A 350 20.09 13.70 8.12
N LYS A 351 20.11 14.38 9.28
CA LYS A 351 18.95 15.11 9.83
C LYS A 351 17.66 14.26 9.86
N MET A 352 17.80 13.00 10.22
CA MET A 352 16.72 12.01 10.36
C MET A 352 16.05 12.22 11.73
N GLU A 353 15.44 13.39 11.92
CA GLU A 353 14.46 13.60 12.99
C GLU A 353 13.09 13.28 12.43
N LEU A 354 12.81 11.99 12.30
CA LEU A 354 11.44 11.52 12.14
C LEU A 354 11.15 10.66 13.34
N THR A 355 10.16 11.09 14.12
CA THR A 355 9.61 10.31 15.22
C THR A 355 9.06 8.99 14.68
N LYS A 356 9.02 7.95 15.53
CA LYS A 356 8.42 6.66 15.15
C LYS A 356 7.02 6.85 14.54
N ASP A 357 6.29 7.86 15.00
CA ASP A 357 4.93 8.20 14.54
C ASP A 357 4.92 8.83 13.13
N GLU A 358 5.92 9.63 12.75
CA GLU A 358 6.03 10.18 11.38
C GLU A 358 6.53 9.14 10.36
N ILE A 359 7.34 8.16 10.81
CA ILE A 359 7.67 6.95 10.03
C ILE A 359 6.43 6.05 9.91
N PHE A 360 5.58 6.01 10.93
CA PHE A 360 4.32 5.26 10.94
C PHE A 360 3.31 5.84 9.94
N GLU A 361 3.22 7.18 9.82
CA GLU A 361 2.41 7.83 8.78
C GLU A 361 2.98 7.68 7.35
N MET A 362 4.30 7.53 7.19
CA MET A 362 4.95 7.41 5.87
C MET A 362 5.17 5.98 5.38
N GLY A 363 4.98 4.94 6.21
CA GLY A 363 5.47 3.60 5.89
C GLY A 363 4.48 2.45 6.06
N HIS A 364 3.33 2.67 6.70
CA HIS A 364 2.33 1.62 6.92
C HIS A 364 0.93 2.14 6.66
N VAL A 365 0.61 2.49 5.41
CA VAL A 365 -0.73 2.17 4.95
C VAL A 365 -0.61 0.76 4.41
N HIS A 366 -0.73 -0.23 5.29
CA HIS A 366 -0.73 -1.65 4.93
C HIS A 366 -1.72 -1.86 3.78
N ALA A 367 -1.20 -2.05 2.57
CA ALA A 367 -1.98 -2.64 1.49
C ALA A 367 -2.50 -4.03 1.90
N ASP A 368 -1.81 -4.70 2.83
CA ASP A 368 -2.19 -6.00 3.37
C ASP A 368 -3.36 -5.95 4.37
N GLU A 369 -3.61 -4.81 5.04
CA GLU A 369 -4.63 -4.71 6.09
C GLU A 369 -5.96 -4.14 5.56
N PHE A 370 -5.95 -3.59 4.34
CA PHE A 370 -7.15 -3.26 3.57
C PHE A 370 -7.56 -4.37 2.59
N GLN A 371 -7.05 -5.59 2.78
CA GLN A 371 -7.79 -6.77 2.36
C GLN A 371 -8.98 -6.98 3.29
N PHE A 372 -10.00 -6.13 3.15
CA PHE A 372 -11.34 -6.59 3.43
C PHE A 372 -11.67 -7.57 2.29
N GLU A 373 -11.09 -8.79 2.37
CA GLU A 373 -11.54 -9.96 1.63
C GLU A 373 -12.98 -10.21 2.08
N ILE A 374 -13.93 -9.47 1.53
CA ILE A 374 -15.28 -10.00 1.47
C ILE A 374 -15.14 -11.20 0.56
N PRO A 375 -15.37 -12.43 1.06
CA PRO A 375 -15.08 -13.64 0.33
C PRO A 375 -16.21 -13.84 -0.70
N PHE A 376 -16.23 -13.01 -1.74
CA PHE A 376 -17.00 -13.32 -2.93
C PHE A 376 -15.99 -13.73 -3.98
N PRO A 377 -15.65 -15.04 -4.03
CA PRO A 377 -14.70 -15.52 -4.99
C PRO A 377 -15.24 -15.22 -6.40
N ASP A 378 -14.32 -14.94 -7.33
CA ASP A 378 -14.48 -14.91 -8.80
C ASP A 378 -15.02 -16.22 -9.40
N SER A 379 -15.73 -17.01 -8.61
CA SER A 379 -16.14 -18.34 -8.94
C SER A 379 -17.43 -18.30 -9.77
N PRO A 380 -17.48 -19.00 -10.91
CA PRO A 380 -18.73 -19.25 -11.64
C PRO A 380 -19.81 -19.93 -10.78
N ARG A 381 -19.42 -20.47 -9.60
CA ARG A 381 -20.33 -21.03 -8.60
C ARG A 381 -21.23 -19.97 -7.97
N LEU A 382 -20.76 -18.74 -7.76
CA LEU A 382 -21.60 -17.68 -7.19
C LEU A 382 -22.68 -17.24 -8.19
N ILE A 383 -22.32 -17.13 -9.47
CA ILE A 383 -23.27 -16.89 -10.57
C ILE A 383 -24.29 -18.03 -10.63
N LEU A 384 -23.85 -19.28 -10.49
CA LEU A 384 -24.76 -20.42 -10.44
C LEU A 384 -25.69 -20.38 -9.23
N ILE A 385 -25.20 -19.97 -8.05
CA ILE A 385 -25.99 -19.83 -6.83
C ILE A 385 -26.99 -18.67 -6.94
N THR A 386 -26.62 -17.53 -7.54
CA THR A 386 -27.55 -16.42 -7.76
C THR A 386 -28.60 -16.76 -8.81
N VAL A 387 -28.24 -17.48 -9.89
CA VAL A 387 -29.20 -18.01 -10.87
C VAL A 387 -30.09 -19.08 -10.25
N ALA A 388 -29.56 -19.99 -9.44
CA ALA A 388 -30.36 -20.97 -8.72
C ALA A 388 -31.28 -20.31 -7.70
N GLY A 389 -30.79 -19.27 -7.02
CA GLY A 389 -31.56 -18.43 -6.10
C GLY A 389 -32.72 -17.72 -6.81
N THR A 390 -32.46 -17.04 -7.93
CA THR A 390 -33.52 -16.39 -8.72
C THR A 390 -34.57 -17.39 -9.21
N LEU A 391 -34.14 -18.54 -9.72
CA LEU A 391 -35.05 -19.62 -10.14
C LEU A 391 -35.88 -20.18 -8.98
N PHE A 392 -35.26 -20.35 -7.81
CA PHE A 392 -35.97 -20.77 -6.59
C PHE A 392 -37.01 -19.75 -6.15
N VAL A 393 -36.70 -18.45 -6.23
CA VAL A 393 -37.67 -17.38 -5.91
C VAL A 393 -38.83 -17.36 -6.89
N VAL A 394 -38.57 -17.50 -8.19
CA VAL A 394 -39.62 -17.63 -9.21
C VAL A 394 -40.50 -18.85 -8.91
N PHE A 395 -39.89 -19.98 -8.56
CA PHE A 395 -40.62 -21.19 -8.18
C PHE A 395 -41.49 -20.99 -6.93
N VAL A 396 -40.97 -20.37 -5.87
CA VAL A 396 -41.73 -20.05 -4.66
C VAL A 396 -42.88 -19.09 -4.98
N CYS A 397 -42.69 -18.11 -5.86
CA CYS A 397 -43.76 -17.21 -6.29
C CYS A 397 -44.87 -17.94 -7.05
N ILE A 398 -44.50 -18.90 -7.91
CA ILE A 398 -45.48 -19.78 -8.59
C ILE A 398 -46.25 -20.61 -7.56
N LEU A 399 -45.57 -21.19 -6.57
CA LEU A 399 -46.23 -21.98 -5.52
C LEU A 399 -47.18 -21.13 -4.66
N ILE A 400 -46.77 -19.92 -4.29
CA ILE A 400 -47.63 -18.98 -3.55
C ILE A 400 -48.85 -18.60 -4.41
N ALA A 401 -48.65 -18.29 -5.70
CA ALA A 401 -49.74 -18.01 -6.62
C ALA A 401 -50.72 -19.19 -6.74
N MET A 402 -50.20 -20.42 -6.82
CA MET A 402 -51.03 -21.64 -6.84
C MET A 402 -51.80 -21.84 -5.51
N PHE A 403 -51.14 -21.64 -4.37
CA PHE A 403 -51.77 -21.77 -3.06
C PHE A 403 -52.88 -20.74 -2.84
N VAL A 404 -52.61 -19.48 -3.18
CA VAL A 404 -53.59 -18.38 -3.06
C VAL A 404 -54.77 -18.63 -4.00
N ARG A 405 -54.54 -19.07 -5.24
CA ARG A 405 -55.60 -19.43 -6.18
C ARG A 405 -56.49 -20.54 -5.61
N LYS A 406 -55.88 -21.59 -5.05
CA LYS A 406 -56.62 -22.69 -4.41
C LYS A 406 -57.38 -22.26 -3.15
N ALA A 407 -56.83 -21.31 -2.39
CA ALA A 407 -57.50 -20.73 -1.23
C ALA A 407 -58.69 -19.84 -1.63
N GLN A 408 -58.59 -19.12 -2.76
CA GLN A 408 -59.70 -18.35 -3.34
C GLN A 408 -60.83 -19.28 -3.80
N GLU A 409 -60.52 -20.34 -4.55
CA GLU A 409 -61.49 -21.34 -4.99
C GLU A 409 -62.27 -21.93 -3.81
N LYS A 410 -61.57 -22.41 -2.76
CA LYS A 410 -62.22 -22.93 -1.55
C LYS A 410 -63.09 -21.91 -0.81
N ARG A 411 -62.78 -20.63 -0.91
CA ARG A 411 -63.54 -19.57 -0.22
C ARG A 411 -64.79 -19.17 -0.99
N GLU A 412 -64.72 -19.15 -2.32
CA GLU A 412 -65.90 -18.99 -3.18
C GLU A 412 -66.85 -20.19 -3.05
N GLU A 413 -66.32 -21.43 -2.97
CA GLU A 413 -67.12 -22.61 -2.64
C GLU A 413 -67.85 -22.46 -1.30
N ARG A 414 -67.17 -21.98 -0.25
CA ARG A 414 -67.81 -21.72 1.06
C ARG A 414 -68.88 -20.63 1.00
N LYS A 415 -68.68 -19.56 0.22
CA LYS A 415 -69.70 -18.51 0.05
C LYS A 415 -70.93 -19.03 -0.68
N CYS A 416 -70.75 -19.83 -1.73
CA CYS A 416 -71.86 -20.49 -2.44
C CYS A 416 -72.62 -21.47 -1.53
N LEU A 417 -71.90 -22.25 -0.70
CA LEU A 417 -72.51 -23.11 0.31
C LEU A 417 -73.35 -22.33 1.32
N ILE A 418 -72.81 -21.24 1.88
CA ILE A 418 -73.54 -20.39 2.84
C ILE A 418 -74.74 -19.69 2.19
N ALA A 419 -74.62 -19.24 0.95
CA ALA A 419 -75.71 -18.64 0.19
C ALA A 419 -76.83 -19.66 -0.10
N SER A 420 -76.48 -20.89 -0.50
CA SER A 420 -77.46 -21.96 -0.72
C SER A 420 -78.16 -22.42 0.56
N GLN A 421 -77.46 -22.44 1.69
CA GLN A 421 -78.04 -22.74 3.00
C GLN A 421 -78.95 -21.62 3.50
N SER A 422 -78.62 -20.36 3.21
CA SER A 422 -79.48 -19.21 3.55
C SER A 422 -80.77 -19.21 2.72
N TYR A 423 -80.69 -19.54 1.42
CA TYR A 423 -81.87 -19.64 0.55
C TYR A 423 -82.85 -20.73 1.01
N LYS A 424 -82.35 -21.88 1.48
CA LYS A 424 -83.16 -22.98 2.01
C LYS A 424 -83.82 -22.71 3.39
N MET A 425 -83.43 -21.66 4.10
CA MET A 425 -84.08 -21.25 5.36
C MET A 425 -85.14 -20.15 5.17
N THR A 426 -85.22 -19.58 3.96
CA THR A 426 -86.19 -18.52 3.60
C THR A 426 -87.41 -19.05 2.81
N GLU A 427 -87.36 -20.29 2.33
CA GLU A 427 -88.54 -21.11 1.97
C GLU A 427 -89.02 -21.87 3.21
#